data_AF-A0A938G8Z5-F1
#
_entry.id   AF-A0A938G8Z5-F1
#
_cell.length_a   1.000
_cell.length_b   1.000
_cell.length_c   1.000
_cell.angle_alpha   90.00
_cell.angle_beta   90.00
_cell.angle_gamma   90.00
#
_symmetry.space_group_name_H-M   'P 1'
#
loop_
_entity.id
_entity.type
_entity.pdbx_description
1 polymer ?
#
loop_
_entity_poly.entity_id
_entity_poly.type
_entity_poly.pdbx_seq_one_letter_code
_entity_poly.pdbx_strand_id
1 'polypeptide(L)'
;MSQRPNIILDCDPGHDDAFALIVAAKFTNLVGVTTVAGNAALELTTRNARIILDLCGSSAPLHSGANRPLVQPPVFADYVHGKSGMDGATLPEPSRPADSPHAIDFIIDTVRSRDDVWLVPTGPLTNIALALTRAPDLASRLAGISL
;
A
#
# COMPACT_ATOMS: atom_id res chain seq x y z
N MET A 1 14.57 -8.44 -23.01
CA MET A 1 13.83 -7.38 -22.29
C MET A 1 13.53 -7.93 -20.91
N SER A 2 14.03 -7.31 -19.84
CA SER A 2 13.70 -7.78 -18.48
C SER A 2 12.21 -7.56 -18.23
N GLN A 3 11.51 -8.62 -17.83
CA GLN A 3 10.07 -8.58 -17.58
C GLN A 3 9.82 -7.77 -16.30
N ARG A 4 8.95 -6.75 -16.37
CA ARG A 4 8.60 -5.95 -15.17
C ARG A 4 7.83 -6.84 -14.19
N PRO A 5 8.17 -6.84 -12.89
CA PRO A 5 7.47 -7.64 -11.89
C PRO A 5 6.04 -7.12 -11.69
N ASN A 6 5.10 -8.03 -11.45
CA ASN A 6 3.72 -7.71 -11.05
C ASN A 6 3.70 -7.56 -9.53
N ILE A 7 3.45 -6.35 -9.03
CA ILE A 7 3.55 -6.07 -7.60
C ILE A 7 2.24 -5.54 -7.02
N ILE A 8 1.96 -5.89 -5.77
CA ILE A 8 1.08 -5.13 -4.90
C ILE A 8 1.96 -4.41 -3.89
N LEU A 9 1.84 -3.09 -3.79
CA LEU A 9 2.55 -2.27 -2.82
C LEU A 9 1.63 -1.99 -1.62
N ASP A 10 2.00 -2.47 -0.44
CA ASP A 10 1.28 -2.24 0.82
C ASP A 10 2.03 -1.21 1.66
N CYS A 11 1.50 0.00 1.80
CA CYS A 11 2.26 1.14 2.32
C CYS A 11 1.47 1.99 3.31
N ASP A 12 2.15 2.83 4.08
CA ASP A 12 1.56 3.78 5.02
C ASP A 12 2.11 5.19 4.75
N PRO A 13 1.79 5.82 3.59
CA PRO A 13 2.69 6.79 3.01
C PRO A 13 3.22 7.91 3.91
N GLY A 14 4.50 7.77 4.24
CA GLY A 14 5.44 8.81 4.60
C GLY A 14 6.22 9.34 3.39
N HIS A 15 7.36 9.99 3.65
CA HIS A 15 8.20 10.58 2.60
C HIS A 15 8.86 9.51 1.71
N ASP A 16 9.33 8.43 2.30
CA ASP A 16 10.00 7.30 1.67
C ASP A 16 9.02 6.41 0.88
N ASP A 17 7.85 6.12 1.44
CA ASP A 17 6.78 5.42 0.71
C ASP A 17 6.31 6.19 -0.53
N ALA A 18 6.30 7.53 -0.49
CA ALA A 18 5.98 8.34 -1.65
C ALA A 18 6.97 8.06 -2.80
N PHE A 19 8.27 7.95 -2.50
CA PHE A 19 9.26 7.52 -3.48
C PHE A 19 9.08 6.06 -3.91
N ALA A 20 8.74 5.15 -2.99
CA ALA A 20 8.44 3.76 -3.32
C ALA A 20 7.27 3.66 -4.31
N LEU A 21 6.19 4.43 -4.11
CA LEU A 21 5.05 4.53 -5.02
C LEU A 21 5.46 5.07 -6.40
N ILE A 22 6.27 6.13 -6.45
CA ILE A 22 6.77 6.69 -7.72
C ILE A 22 7.61 5.66 -8.49
N VAL A 23 8.52 4.98 -7.81
CA VAL A 23 9.38 3.93 -8.40
C VAL A 23 8.52 2.76 -8.88
N ALA A 24 7.60 2.28 -8.04
CA ALA A 24 6.67 1.21 -8.36
C ALA A 24 5.85 1.54 -9.61
N ALA A 25 5.18 2.70 -9.64
CA ALA A 25 4.36 3.15 -10.77
C ALA A 25 5.16 3.26 -12.08
N LYS A 26 6.45 3.64 -12.00
CA LYS A 26 7.28 3.83 -13.19
C LYS A 26 7.90 2.54 -13.73
N PHE A 27 8.39 1.67 -12.85
CA PHE A 27 9.31 0.58 -13.20
C PHE A 27 8.74 -0.83 -13.04
N THR A 28 7.54 -0.97 -12.48
CA THR A 28 6.87 -2.26 -12.29
C THR A 28 5.55 -2.32 -13.05
N ASN A 29 4.90 -3.49 -13.02
CA ASN A 29 3.47 -3.58 -13.29
C ASN A 29 2.76 -3.49 -11.94
N LEU A 30 2.37 -2.26 -11.57
CA LEU A 30 1.69 -2.01 -10.30
C LEU A 30 0.25 -2.54 -10.38
N VAL A 31 0.04 -3.75 -9.87
CA VAL A 31 -1.26 -4.46 -9.90
C VAL A 31 -2.27 -3.77 -8.99
N GLY A 32 -1.80 -3.22 -7.87
CA GLY A 32 -2.58 -2.39 -6.98
C GLY A 32 -1.76 -1.86 -5.83
N VAL A 33 -2.36 -0.94 -5.09
CA VAL A 33 -1.82 -0.35 -3.87
C VAL A 33 -2.78 -0.65 -2.73
N THR A 34 -2.24 -1.10 -1.61
CA THR A 34 -2.98 -1.18 -0.35
C THR A 34 -2.37 -0.23 0.66
N THR A 35 -3.22 0.32 1.53
CA THR A 35 -2.76 1.22 2.59
C THR A 35 -3.06 0.70 3.98
N VAL A 36 -2.20 1.03 4.93
CA VAL A 36 -2.30 0.64 6.33
C VAL A 36 -2.03 1.85 7.23
N ALA A 37 -2.54 1.82 8.45
CA ALA A 37 -2.12 2.79 9.48
C ALA A 37 -0.69 2.48 9.96
N GLY A 38 0.12 3.53 10.11
CA GLY A 38 1.52 3.42 10.51
C GLY A 38 2.13 4.80 10.72
N ASN A 39 2.85 5.36 9.74
CA ASN A 39 3.42 6.71 9.81
C ASN A 39 2.39 7.77 10.20
N ALA A 40 1.15 7.61 9.73
CA ALA A 40 -0.01 8.40 10.13
C ALA A 40 -1.26 7.53 10.26
N ALA A 41 -2.38 8.13 10.67
CA ALA A 41 -3.70 7.49 10.65
C ALA A 41 -4.07 7.03 9.23
N LEU A 42 -4.85 5.95 9.12
CA LEU A 42 -5.19 5.32 7.83
C LEU A 42 -5.80 6.31 6.84
N GLU A 43 -6.63 7.23 7.31
CA GLU A 43 -7.27 8.24 6.46
C GLU A 43 -6.23 9.13 5.76
N LEU A 44 -5.15 9.46 6.47
CA LEU A 44 -4.05 10.27 5.95
C LEU A 44 -3.15 9.46 5.03
N THR A 45 -2.75 8.25 5.42
CA THR A 45 -1.91 7.37 4.58
C THR A 45 -2.62 7.02 3.26
N THR A 46 -3.93 6.73 3.33
CA THR A 46 -4.79 6.53 2.15
C THR A 46 -4.88 7.79 1.30
N ARG A 47 -5.04 8.97 1.90
CA ARG A 47 -5.05 10.25 1.18
C ARG A 47 -3.72 10.49 0.46
N ASN A 48 -2.61 10.26 1.14
CA ASN A 48 -1.27 10.49 0.64
C ASN A 48 -0.96 9.56 -0.55
N ALA A 49 -1.26 8.27 -0.45
CA ALA A 49 -1.10 7.34 -1.57
C ALA A 49 -1.88 7.78 -2.82
N ARG A 50 -3.12 8.27 -2.66
CA ARG A 50 -3.94 8.75 -3.78
C ARG A 50 -3.29 9.94 -4.49
N ILE A 51 -2.80 10.91 -3.73
CA ILE A 51 -2.10 12.07 -4.28
C ILE A 51 -0.88 11.64 -5.09
N ILE A 52 -0.06 10.73 -4.55
CA ILE A 52 1.15 10.26 -5.25
C ILE A 52 0.79 9.50 -6.53
N LEU A 53 -0.24 8.65 -6.50
CA LEU A 53 -0.73 7.97 -7.72
C LEU A 53 -1.22 8.96 -8.78
N ASP A 54 -1.95 10.00 -8.38
CA ASP A 54 -2.40 11.07 -9.29
C ASP A 54 -1.22 11.81 -9.91
N LEU A 55 -0.22 12.18 -9.11
CA LEU A 55 1.01 12.84 -9.58
C LEU A 55 1.81 11.94 -10.54
N CYS A 56 1.75 10.62 -10.36
CA CYS A 56 2.36 9.66 -11.27
C CYS A 56 1.52 9.40 -12.54
N GLY A 57 0.28 9.89 -12.61
CA GLY A 57 -0.68 9.53 -13.66
C GLY A 57 -1.04 8.04 -13.65
N SER A 58 -0.95 7.38 -12.48
CA SER A 58 -1.19 5.95 -12.34
C SER A 58 -2.66 5.64 -12.08
N SER A 59 -3.22 4.70 -12.85
CA SER A 59 -4.58 4.18 -12.67
C SER A 59 -4.66 2.92 -11.82
N ALA A 60 -3.55 2.51 -11.17
CA ALA A 60 -3.54 1.33 -10.31
C ALA A 60 -4.63 1.44 -9.22
N PRO A 61 -5.40 0.36 -8.96
CA PRO A 61 -6.44 0.40 -7.93
C PRO A 61 -5.80 0.58 -6.56
N LEU A 62 -6.45 1.36 -5.70
CA LEU A 62 -6.00 1.67 -4.35
C LEU A 62 -7.07 1.28 -3.33
N HIS A 63 -6.70 0.45 -2.36
CA HIS A 63 -7.61 -0.04 -1.33
C HIS A 63 -7.10 0.31 0.06
N SER A 64 -7.96 0.88 0.91
CA SER A 64 -7.61 1.09 2.32
C SER A 64 -7.79 -0.18 3.14
N GLY A 65 -6.92 -0.37 4.13
CA GLY A 65 -6.82 -1.60 4.91
C GLY A 65 -6.96 -1.38 6.41
N ALA A 66 -6.09 -2.02 7.19
CA ALA A 66 -6.16 -2.00 8.64
C ALA A 66 -5.81 -0.62 9.20
N ASN A 67 -6.68 -0.10 10.06
CA ASN A 67 -6.52 1.20 10.71
C ASN A 67 -5.74 1.15 12.04
N ARG A 68 -5.29 -0.03 12.45
CA ARG A 68 -4.51 -0.24 13.68
C ARG A 68 -3.71 -1.54 13.61
N PRO A 69 -2.64 -1.68 14.42
CA PRO A 69 -1.95 -2.96 14.60
C PRO A 69 -2.88 -4.06 15.15
N LEU A 70 -2.48 -5.33 14.97
CA LEU A 70 -3.28 -6.49 15.41
C LEU A 70 -3.58 -6.47 16.91
N VAL A 71 -2.57 -6.19 17.73
CA VAL A 71 -2.64 -6.34 19.20
C VAL A 71 -2.31 -5.04 19.93
N GLN A 72 -1.28 -4.32 19.48
CA GLN A 72 -0.79 -3.13 20.16
C GLN A 72 -1.63 -1.88 19.82
N PRO A 73 -1.66 -0.87 20.71
CA PRO A 73 -2.17 0.46 20.35
C PRO A 73 -1.42 1.04 19.15
N PRO A 74 -2.08 1.86 18.31
CA PRO A 74 -1.41 2.55 17.21
C PRO A 74 -0.39 3.57 17.76
N VAL A 75 0.77 3.62 17.10
CA VAL A 75 1.80 4.64 17.32
C VAL A 75 2.05 5.28 15.97
N PHE A 76 1.90 6.61 15.90
CA PHE A 76 2.10 7.38 14.68
C PHE A 76 3.45 8.09 14.69
N ALA A 77 4.03 8.30 13.52
CA ALA A 77 5.35 8.92 13.33
C ALA A 77 5.26 10.42 12.99
N ASP A 78 4.29 11.13 13.58
CA ASP A 78 4.03 12.56 13.37
C ASP A 78 5.29 13.43 13.57
N TYR A 79 6.23 12.98 14.42
CA TYR A 79 7.48 13.67 14.69
C TYR A 79 8.50 13.61 13.54
N VAL A 80 8.35 12.66 12.61
CA VAL A 80 9.22 12.48 11.43
C VAL A 80 8.56 13.05 10.17
N HIS A 81 7.25 12.83 10.02
CA HIS A 81 6.53 13.08 8.76
C HIS A 81 5.53 14.24 8.83
N GLY A 82 5.40 14.87 10.00
CA GLY A 82 4.45 15.95 10.25
C GLY A 82 3.00 15.48 10.32
N LYS A 83 2.08 16.42 10.55
CA LYS A 83 0.67 16.12 10.88
C LYS A 83 -0.12 15.51 9.72
N SER A 84 0.28 15.77 8.48
CA SER A 84 -0.35 15.13 7.31
C SER A 84 0.30 13.79 6.93
N GLY A 85 1.43 13.41 7.52
CA GLY A 85 2.26 12.28 7.08
C GLY A 85 3.14 12.57 5.86
N MET A 86 3.01 13.74 5.22
CA MET A 86 3.89 14.22 4.15
C MET A 86 4.07 15.75 4.23
N ASP A 87 4.21 16.29 5.45
CA ASP A 87 4.39 17.74 5.63
C ASP A 87 5.68 18.23 4.97
N GLY A 88 5.62 19.38 4.31
CA GLY A 88 6.75 20.06 3.69
C GLY A 88 6.40 20.60 2.31
N ALA A 89 5.82 19.77 1.45
CA ALA A 89 5.30 20.18 0.15
C ALA A 89 3.82 20.55 0.23
N THR A 90 3.39 21.55 -0.55
CA THR A 90 1.96 21.79 -0.78
C THR A 90 1.45 20.75 -1.77
N LEU A 91 0.76 19.74 -1.26
CA LEU A 91 0.19 18.67 -2.06
C LEU A 91 -1.20 19.03 -2.59
N PRO A 92 -1.55 18.67 -3.84
CA PRO A 92 -2.90 18.86 -4.35
C PRO A 92 -3.89 17.96 -3.62
N GLU A 93 -5.18 18.24 -3.77
CA GLU A 93 -6.20 17.26 -3.38
C GLU A 93 -6.24 16.09 -4.39
N PRO A 94 -6.43 14.86 -3.90
CA PRO A 94 -6.54 13.70 -4.77
C PRO A 94 -7.79 13.77 -5.65
N SER A 95 -7.63 13.34 -6.90
CA SER A 95 -8.61 13.41 -7.97
C SER A 95 -9.76 12.41 -7.82
N ARG A 96 -9.52 11.31 -7.10
CA ARG A 96 -10.48 10.21 -6.90
C ARG A 96 -10.45 9.65 -5.46
N PRO A 97 -11.55 9.03 -4.99
CA PRO A 97 -11.53 8.27 -3.74
C PRO A 97 -10.69 6.99 -3.88
N ALA A 98 -10.44 6.31 -2.76
CA ALA A 98 -9.96 4.92 -2.79
C ALA A 98 -11.02 4.03 -3.45
N ASP A 99 -10.59 2.98 -4.15
CA ASP A 99 -11.46 2.07 -4.89
C ASP A 99 -12.32 1.22 -3.94
N SER A 100 -11.80 0.83 -2.77
CA SER A 100 -12.60 0.24 -1.69
C SER A 100 -11.86 0.25 -0.34
N PRO A 101 -12.56 0.01 0.79
CA PRO A 101 -11.94 -0.19 2.10
C PRO A 101 -11.56 -1.66 2.37
N HIS A 102 -11.33 -2.45 1.31
CA HIS A 102 -11.16 -3.90 1.41
C HIS A 102 -9.77 -4.36 0.94
N ALA A 103 -8.70 -3.74 1.45
CA ALA A 103 -7.32 -4.11 1.08
C ALA A 103 -7.01 -5.61 1.26
N ILE A 104 -7.50 -6.22 2.36
CA ILE A 104 -7.25 -7.63 2.67
C ILE A 104 -7.93 -8.54 1.63
N ASP A 105 -9.19 -8.27 1.29
CA ASP A 105 -9.90 -9.03 0.26
C ASP A 105 -9.24 -8.84 -1.11
N PHE A 106 -8.85 -7.60 -1.44
CA PHE A 106 -8.13 -7.31 -2.68
C PHE A 106 -6.84 -8.12 -2.82
N ILE A 107 -6.01 -8.21 -1.77
CA ILE A 107 -4.79 -9.04 -1.76
C ILE A 107 -5.15 -10.51 -2.01
N ILE A 108 -6.13 -11.05 -1.27
CA ILE A 108 -6.56 -12.45 -1.37
C ILE A 108 -7.06 -12.78 -2.78
N ASP A 109 -7.98 -11.99 -3.30
CA ASP A 109 -8.61 -12.23 -4.60
C ASP A 109 -7.60 -12.08 -5.74
N THR A 110 -6.74 -11.06 -5.65
CA THR A 110 -5.69 -10.84 -6.65
C THR A 110 -4.71 -12.00 -6.68
N VAL A 111 -4.15 -12.42 -5.54
CA VAL A 111 -3.19 -13.54 -5.46
C VAL A 111 -3.82 -14.88 -5.82
N ARG A 112 -5.13 -15.07 -5.60
CA ARG A 112 -5.82 -16.30 -6.05
C ARG A 112 -6.13 -16.31 -7.54
N SER A 113 -6.25 -15.14 -8.16
CA SER A 113 -6.49 -15.02 -9.60
C SER A 113 -5.23 -15.23 -10.45
N ARG A 114 -4.03 -15.16 -9.85
CA ARG A 114 -2.74 -15.24 -10.54
C ARG A 114 -1.58 -15.56 -9.58
N ASP A 115 -0.65 -16.41 -10.03
CA ASP A 115 0.45 -16.94 -9.21
C ASP A 115 1.81 -16.21 -9.44
N ASP A 116 1.78 -14.99 -9.98
CA ASP A 116 2.97 -14.19 -10.31
C ASP A 116 3.06 -12.85 -9.55
N VAL A 117 2.23 -12.70 -8.52
CA VAL A 117 2.19 -11.48 -7.69
C VAL A 117 3.31 -11.50 -6.66
N TRP A 118 4.05 -10.40 -6.61
CA TRP A 118 5.03 -10.10 -5.58
C TRP A 118 4.48 -9.06 -4.60
N LEU A 119 4.47 -9.35 -3.30
CA LEU A 119 4.05 -8.37 -2.30
C LEU A 119 5.24 -7.50 -1.91
N VAL A 120 5.04 -6.18 -1.87
CA VAL A 120 6.03 -5.22 -1.42
C VAL A 120 5.40 -4.42 -0.28
N PRO A 121 5.38 -4.93 0.95
CA PRO A 121 4.98 -4.11 2.08
C PRO A 121 6.13 -3.18 2.51
N THR A 122 5.85 -1.89 2.59
CA THR A 122 6.77 -0.86 3.11
C THR A 122 6.32 -0.27 4.44
N GLY A 123 5.07 -0.56 4.85
CA GLY A 123 4.52 -0.18 6.15
C GLY A 123 4.35 -1.34 7.13
N PRO A 124 3.62 -1.13 8.24
CA PRO A 124 3.25 -2.19 9.17
C PRO A 124 2.57 -3.37 8.46
N LEU A 125 3.05 -4.59 8.70
CA LEU A 125 2.61 -5.82 8.02
C LEU A 125 1.17 -6.28 8.33
N THR A 126 0.32 -5.43 8.92
CA THR A 126 -1.01 -5.78 9.42
C THR A 126 -1.91 -6.33 8.31
N ASN A 127 -1.96 -5.66 7.14
CA ASN A 127 -2.74 -6.14 6.00
C ASN A 127 -2.25 -7.52 5.53
N ILE A 128 -0.93 -7.68 5.41
CA ILE A 128 -0.30 -8.93 4.96
C ILE A 128 -0.58 -10.07 5.93
N ALA A 129 -0.43 -9.83 7.24
CA ALA A 129 -0.71 -10.82 8.27
C ALA A 129 -2.20 -11.22 8.28
N LEU A 130 -3.12 -10.27 8.14
CA LEU A 130 -4.56 -10.56 8.07
C LEU A 130 -4.90 -11.38 6.82
N ALA A 131 -4.31 -11.05 5.67
CA ALA A 131 -4.51 -11.79 4.43
C ALA A 131 -4.02 -13.25 4.55
N LEU A 132 -2.79 -13.46 5.03
CA LEU A 132 -2.22 -14.79 5.22
C LEU A 132 -2.94 -15.60 6.31
N THR A 133 -3.46 -14.93 7.35
CA THR A 133 -4.25 -15.60 8.40
C THR A 133 -5.60 -16.07 7.86
N ARG A 134 -6.29 -15.23 7.08
CA ARG A 134 -7.61 -15.55 6.52
C ARG A 134 -7.53 -16.53 5.35
N ALA A 135 -6.44 -16.52 4.61
CA ALA A 135 -6.22 -17.38 3.45
C ALA A 135 -4.76 -17.90 3.40
N PRO A 136 -4.44 -18.94 4.19
CA PRO A 136 -3.09 -19.48 4.28
C PRO A 136 -2.54 -20.03 2.96
N ASP A 137 -3.40 -20.37 1.99
CA ASP A 137 -3.03 -20.83 0.66
C ASP A 137 -2.24 -19.79 -0.15
N LEU A 138 -2.35 -18.50 0.18
CA LEU A 138 -1.57 -17.43 -0.46
C LEU A 138 -0.06 -17.68 -0.36
N ALA A 139 0.42 -18.26 0.75
CA ALA A 139 1.85 -18.47 0.97
C ALA A 139 2.51 -19.33 -0.11
N SER A 140 1.76 -20.27 -0.71
CA SER A 140 2.23 -21.10 -1.82
C SER A 140 2.02 -20.50 -3.21
N ARG A 141 1.27 -19.40 -3.32
CA ARG A 141 0.90 -18.76 -4.59
C ARG A 141 1.71 -17.50 -4.88
N LEU A 142 2.19 -16.83 -3.84
CA LEU A 142 3.00 -15.62 -3.98
C LEU A 142 4.32 -15.94 -4.67
N ALA A 143 4.69 -15.11 -5.64
CA ALA A 143 6.02 -15.19 -6.27
C ALA A 143 7.13 -14.77 -5.30
N GLY A 144 6.81 -13.90 -4.34
CA GLY A 144 7.73 -13.46 -3.29
C GLY A 144 7.17 -12.31 -2.45
N ILE A 145 7.92 -11.95 -1.40
CA ILE A 145 7.65 -10.80 -0.54
C ILE A 145 8.97 -10.05 -0.34
N SER A 146 8.98 -8.73 -0.55
CA SER A 146 10.10 -7.83 -0.19
C SER A 146 9.63 -6.84 0.86
N LEU A 147 10.18 -6.94 2.07
CA LEU A 147 9.77 -6.22 3.26
C LEU A 147 10.97 -5.67 4.04
#